data_AF-A0A1I7TFW5-F1
#
_entry.id   AF-A0A1I7TFW5-F1
#
_cell.length_a   1.000
_cell.length_b   1.000
_cell.length_c   1.000
_cell.angle_alpha   90.00
_cell.angle_beta   90.00
_cell.angle_gamma   90.00
#
_symmetry.space_group_name_H-M   'P 1'
#
loop_
_entity.id
_entity.type
_entity.pdbx_description
1 polymer ?
#
loop_
_entity_poly.entity_id
_entity_poly.type
_entity_poly.pdbx_seq_one_letter_code
_entity_poly.pdbx_strand_id
1 'polypeptide(L)'
;MILEEELGRMGVEGGEFDSLKRRLVNFNQEAVEFLVFLKFTKIRNDVENRIKFPLVFDSTHQFPELSKAKEESFQIAKQIYDENMKLRERILIYKKQKINSFHSFVVEKSQQIGENEELDEIVKQFNDIKKRFEEMKMIELSGEELDKEIKKIDDNVAEKMKKLELIQREIEPIDVEEDAIFFRYRALKKEFQEINNSLKDIEMKLLREEDSFFSFCRYRLSSFYKTKNEIGSNLQETYLCAANKLFLFEITDRSFSFDKLIIERLEGTRRSLTAKLMYYQLFPPTPVKSYEQDIYLKLWDNFNEETEENTWINQLLIATT
;
A
#
# COMPACT_ATOMS: atom_id res chain seq x y z
N MET A 1 -31.79 9.68 -24.06
CA MET A 1 -32.27 10.98 -23.58
C MET A 1 -31.44 11.57 -22.44
N ILE A 2 -31.52 11.13 -21.17
CA ILE A 2 -30.67 11.74 -20.10
C ILE A 2 -29.17 11.36 -20.25
N LEU A 3 -28.87 10.18 -20.79
CA LEU A 3 -27.50 9.74 -21.14
C LEU A 3 -26.90 10.47 -22.36
N GLU A 4 -27.72 11.06 -23.23
CA GLU A 4 -27.25 11.88 -24.35
C GLU A 4 -26.99 13.32 -23.89
N GLU A 5 -27.72 13.80 -22.88
CA GLU A 5 -27.45 15.10 -22.27
C GLU A 5 -26.18 15.12 -21.42
N GLU A 6 -25.73 14.02 -20.81
CA GLU A 6 -24.44 14.02 -20.09
C GLU A 6 -23.22 13.88 -21.00
N LEU A 7 -23.33 13.22 -22.16
CA LEU A 7 -22.32 13.33 -23.21
C LEU A 7 -22.30 14.75 -23.81
N GLY A 8 -23.45 15.43 -23.89
CA GLY A 8 -23.56 16.83 -24.31
C GLY A 8 -23.20 17.88 -23.25
N ARG A 9 -23.22 17.57 -21.95
CA ARG A 9 -22.96 18.50 -20.83
C ARG A 9 -21.71 18.19 -20.00
N MET A 10 -20.90 17.20 -20.41
CA MET A 10 -19.50 17.09 -19.98
C MET A 10 -18.56 18.08 -20.70
N GLY A 11 -19.13 18.99 -21.51
CA GLY A 11 -18.45 20.14 -22.08
C GLY A 11 -18.55 21.37 -21.18
N VAL A 12 -17.65 21.48 -20.20
CA VAL A 12 -17.08 22.78 -19.82
C VAL A 12 -15.57 22.57 -19.85
N GLU A 13 -15.00 22.90 -21.00
CA GLU A 13 -13.57 22.84 -21.34
C GLU A 13 -12.98 21.42 -21.53
N GLY A 14 -13.45 20.71 -22.57
CA GLY A 14 -12.81 19.49 -23.05
C GLY A 14 -13.62 18.78 -24.15
N GLY A 15 -12.95 18.19 -25.14
CA GLY A 15 -13.54 17.52 -26.31
C GLY A 15 -14.43 16.31 -25.99
N GLU A 16 -15.13 15.82 -27.03
CA GLU A 16 -16.20 14.79 -26.99
C GLU A 16 -15.82 13.47 -26.28
N PHE A 17 -14.51 13.19 -26.12
CA PHE A 17 -13.98 11.98 -25.49
C PHE A 17 -13.02 12.22 -24.30
N ASP A 18 -12.98 13.43 -23.74
CA ASP A 18 -11.96 13.80 -22.75
C ASP A 18 -12.06 13.04 -21.42
N SER A 19 -13.25 12.54 -21.06
CA SER A 19 -13.41 11.65 -19.91
C SER A 19 -12.71 10.30 -20.11
N LEU A 20 -12.76 9.74 -21.34
CA LEU A 20 -12.07 8.49 -21.70
C LEU A 20 -10.56 8.69 -21.73
N LYS A 21 -10.08 9.82 -22.26
CA LYS A 21 -8.64 10.17 -22.24
C LYS A 21 -8.12 10.31 -20.80
N ARG A 22 -8.84 11.02 -19.93
CA ARG A 22 -8.50 11.10 -18.49
C ARG A 22 -8.45 9.70 -17.86
N ARG A 23 -9.38 8.83 -18.22
CA ARG A 23 -9.39 7.44 -17.72
C ARG A 23 -8.15 6.66 -18.17
N LEU A 24 -7.73 6.81 -19.43
CA LEU A 24 -6.49 6.21 -19.97
C LEU A 24 -5.25 6.71 -19.24
N VAL A 25 -5.16 8.02 -18.95
CA VAL A 25 -4.08 8.60 -18.15
C VAL A 25 -4.02 7.93 -16.77
N ASN A 26 -5.16 7.80 -16.09
CA ASN A 26 -5.20 7.16 -14.77
C ASN A 26 -4.77 5.69 -14.82
N PHE A 27 -5.17 4.93 -15.85
CA PHE A 27 -4.70 3.55 -16.00
C PHE A 27 -3.20 3.45 -16.31
N ASN A 28 -2.65 4.39 -17.09
CA ASN A 28 -1.21 4.44 -17.33
C ASN A 28 -0.43 4.75 -16.04
N GLN A 29 -0.91 5.69 -15.21
CA GLN A 29 -0.32 5.96 -13.91
C GLN A 29 -0.36 4.73 -13.00
N GLU A 30 -1.52 4.07 -12.91
CA GLU A 30 -1.69 2.82 -12.14
C GLU A 30 -0.76 1.70 -12.68
N ALA A 31 -0.55 1.60 -13.99
CA ALA A 31 0.38 0.64 -14.58
C ALA A 31 1.83 0.92 -14.18
N VAL A 32 2.26 2.18 -14.25
CA VAL A 32 3.60 2.61 -13.84
C VAL A 32 3.82 2.32 -12.37
N GLU A 33 2.84 2.65 -11.53
CA GLU A 33 2.80 2.32 -10.11
C GLU A 33 3.10 0.83 -9.86
N PHE A 34 2.34 -0.07 -10.49
CA PHE A 34 2.55 -1.50 -10.33
C PHE A 34 3.92 -1.97 -10.84
N LEU A 35 4.38 -1.44 -11.97
CA LEU A 35 5.70 -1.79 -12.53
C LEU A 35 6.85 -1.31 -11.64
N VAL A 36 6.73 -0.12 -11.06
CA VAL A 36 7.67 0.40 -10.06
C VAL A 36 7.69 -0.57 -8.88
N PHE A 37 6.52 -0.89 -8.31
CA PHE A 37 6.45 -1.84 -7.21
C PHE A 37 7.11 -3.19 -7.54
N LEU A 38 6.81 -3.78 -8.71
CA LEU A 38 7.40 -5.06 -9.15
C LEU A 38 8.92 -4.98 -9.43
N LYS A 39 9.43 -3.84 -9.85
CA LYS A 39 10.88 -3.64 -10.00
C LYS A 39 11.57 -3.46 -8.65
N PHE A 40 10.89 -2.82 -7.69
CA PHE A 40 11.39 -2.60 -6.35
C PHE A 40 11.11 -3.76 -5.39
N THR A 41 10.38 -4.82 -5.77
CA THR A 41 10.12 -6.02 -4.93
C THR A 41 11.34 -6.86 -4.53
N LYS A 42 12.56 -6.32 -4.66
CA LYS A 42 13.66 -6.63 -3.73
C LYS A 42 13.30 -6.28 -2.26
N ILE A 43 12.17 -5.63 -2.01
CA ILE A 43 11.59 -5.36 -0.68
C ILE A 43 11.56 -6.58 0.26
N ARG A 44 11.37 -7.82 -0.21
CA ARG A 44 11.46 -9.00 0.67
C ARG A 44 12.85 -9.12 1.30
N ASN A 45 13.88 -8.86 0.51
CA ASN A 45 15.25 -8.77 1.00
C ASN A 45 15.45 -7.52 1.88
N ASP A 46 14.75 -6.40 1.62
CA ASP A 46 14.88 -5.20 2.45
C ASP A 46 14.19 -5.34 3.82
N VAL A 47 13.04 -6.00 3.91
CA VAL A 47 12.38 -6.33 5.19
C VAL A 47 13.25 -7.29 5.98
N GLU A 48 13.78 -8.33 5.34
CA GLU A 48 14.73 -9.25 5.95
C GLU A 48 15.99 -8.52 6.42
N ASN A 49 16.61 -7.72 5.56
CA ASN A 49 17.82 -6.97 5.86
C ASN A 49 17.60 -5.99 7.00
N ARG A 50 16.48 -5.25 7.03
CA ARG A 50 16.17 -4.26 8.08
C ARG A 50 15.88 -4.91 9.43
N ILE A 51 15.09 -5.99 9.47
CA ILE A 51 14.76 -6.68 10.73
C ILE A 51 15.95 -7.47 11.24
N LYS A 52 16.68 -8.15 10.36
CA LYS A 52 17.89 -8.91 10.70
C LYS A 52 19.15 -8.03 10.79
N PHE A 53 19.04 -6.69 10.76
CA PHE A 53 20.20 -5.75 10.82
C PHE A 53 20.87 -5.61 12.20
N PRO A 54 20.92 -6.68 13.00
CA PRO A 54 22.24 -6.97 13.59
C PRO A 54 22.68 -8.43 13.49
N LEU A 55 21.82 -9.34 13.04
CA LEU A 55 22.17 -10.76 12.87
C LEU A 55 23.19 -11.02 11.77
N VAL A 56 23.37 -10.06 10.85
CA VAL A 56 24.40 -10.11 9.80
C VAL A 56 25.83 -10.05 10.38
N PHE A 57 25.98 -9.60 11.63
CA PHE A 57 27.24 -9.74 12.35
C PHE A 57 27.27 -11.15 12.96
N ASP A 58 27.95 -12.12 12.32
CA ASP A 58 28.13 -13.54 12.73
C ASP A 58 28.29 -13.79 14.25
N SER A 59 28.75 -12.78 14.97
CA SER A 59 28.87 -12.70 16.43
C SER A 59 27.54 -12.67 17.23
N THR A 60 26.36 -12.42 16.66
CA THR A 60 25.07 -12.44 17.42
C THR A 60 24.61 -13.85 17.80
N HIS A 61 25.13 -14.90 17.19
CA HIS A 61 24.94 -16.29 17.66
C HIS A 61 25.44 -16.51 19.10
N GLN A 62 26.26 -15.59 19.61
CA GLN A 62 26.69 -15.57 21.01
C GLN A 62 25.56 -15.20 21.98
N PHE A 63 24.42 -14.70 21.48
CA PHE A 63 23.21 -14.38 22.25
C PHE A 63 21.99 -15.11 21.66
N PRO A 64 21.78 -16.40 21.95
CA PRO A 64 20.72 -17.21 21.35
C PRO A 64 19.32 -16.63 21.54
N GLU A 65 19.06 -16.02 22.70
CA GLU A 65 17.76 -15.41 23.03
C GLU A 65 17.43 -14.24 22.11
N LEU A 66 18.39 -13.35 21.87
CA LEU A 66 18.22 -12.21 20.96
C LEU A 66 18.08 -12.66 19.52
N SER A 67 18.86 -13.66 19.11
CA SER A 67 18.75 -14.24 17.77
C SER A 67 17.38 -14.86 17.53
N LYS A 68 16.82 -15.54 18.54
CA LYS A 68 15.49 -16.12 18.46
C LYS A 68 14.41 -15.04 18.36
N ALA A 69 14.47 -14.01 19.20
CA ALA A 69 13.50 -12.91 19.17
C ALA A 69 13.51 -12.13 17.84
N LYS A 70 14.70 -11.96 17.23
CA LYS A 70 14.83 -11.37 15.89
C LYS A 70 14.21 -12.23 14.80
N GLU A 71 14.43 -13.53 14.86
CA GLU A 71 13.80 -14.46 13.92
C GLU A 71 12.28 -14.48 14.09
N GLU A 72 11.76 -14.45 15.32
CA GLU A 72 10.32 -14.33 15.59
C GLU A 72 9.73 -13.04 14.98
N SER A 73 10.40 -11.90 15.19
CA SER A 73 9.99 -10.61 14.60
C SER A 73 10.00 -10.65 13.07
N PHE A 74 11.02 -11.28 12.47
CA PHE A 74 11.11 -11.46 11.04
C PHE A 74 9.97 -12.34 10.49
N GLN A 75 9.65 -13.45 11.14
CA GLN A 75 8.56 -14.33 10.69
C GLN A 75 7.20 -13.61 10.74
N ILE A 76 6.95 -12.79 11.78
CA ILE A 76 5.74 -11.95 11.86
C ILE A 76 5.68 -10.98 10.69
N ALA A 77 6.75 -10.21 10.46
CA ALA A 77 6.81 -9.23 9.38
C ALA A 77 6.66 -9.89 8.00
N LYS A 78 7.29 -11.05 7.80
CA LYS A 78 7.20 -11.83 6.56
C LYS A 78 5.77 -12.30 6.31
N GLN A 79 5.08 -12.82 7.33
CA GLN A 79 3.69 -13.25 7.19
C GLN A 79 2.79 -12.08 6.75
N ILE A 80 2.91 -10.92 7.41
CA ILE A 80 2.11 -9.72 7.08
C ILE A 80 2.47 -9.22 5.66
N TYR A 81 3.74 -9.27 5.28
CA TYR A 81 4.19 -8.94 3.94
C TYR A 81 3.56 -9.84 2.88
N ASP A 82 3.54 -11.15 3.10
CA ASP A 82 2.92 -12.12 2.19
C ASP A 82 1.40 -11.89 2.07
N GLU A 83 0.73 -11.56 3.17
CA GLU A 83 -0.68 -11.13 3.14
C GLU A 83 -0.90 -9.85 2.32
N ASN A 84 -0.01 -8.85 2.47
CA ASN A 84 -0.04 -7.63 1.67
C ASN A 84 0.13 -7.90 0.17
N MET A 85 0.98 -8.85 -0.20
CA MET A 85 1.17 -9.27 -1.59
C MET A 85 -0.11 -9.89 -2.16
N LYS A 86 -0.81 -10.72 -1.40
CA LYS A 86 -2.11 -11.28 -1.80
C LYS A 86 -3.19 -10.20 -2.00
N LEU A 87 -3.26 -9.21 -1.10
CA LEU A 87 -4.17 -8.08 -1.25
C LEU A 87 -3.86 -7.24 -2.51
N ARG A 88 -2.57 -7.02 -2.81
CA ARG A 88 -2.13 -6.32 -4.03
C ARG A 88 -2.49 -7.10 -5.30
N GLU A 89 -2.34 -8.42 -5.30
CA GLU A 89 -2.81 -9.27 -6.41
C GLU A 89 -4.31 -9.09 -6.63
N ARG A 90 -5.12 -9.15 -5.55
CA ARG A 90 -6.57 -8.96 -5.67
C ARG A 90 -6.94 -7.59 -6.25
N ILE A 91 -6.22 -6.53 -5.84
CA ILE A 91 -6.39 -5.18 -6.41
C ILE A 91 -6.03 -5.18 -7.90
N LEU A 92 -4.92 -5.79 -8.29
CA LEU A 92 -4.51 -5.90 -9.69
C LEU A 92 -5.57 -6.62 -10.53
N ILE A 93 -6.15 -7.71 -10.02
CA ILE A 93 -7.25 -8.43 -10.68
C ILE A 93 -8.47 -7.53 -10.85
N TYR A 94 -8.83 -6.76 -9.82
CA TYR A 94 -9.92 -5.78 -9.94
C TYR A 94 -9.61 -4.72 -11.01
N LYS A 95 -8.36 -4.26 -11.13
CA LYS A 95 -7.95 -3.32 -12.19
C LYS A 95 -8.04 -3.94 -13.59
N LYS A 96 -7.64 -5.20 -13.76
CA LYS A 96 -7.82 -5.96 -15.01
C LYS A 96 -9.29 -6.03 -15.40
N GLN A 97 -10.17 -6.39 -14.46
CA GLN A 97 -11.62 -6.43 -14.68
C GLN A 97 -12.17 -5.05 -15.09
N LYS A 98 -11.72 -4.00 -14.40
CA LYS A 98 -12.08 -2.62 -14.70
C LYS A 98 -11.66 -2.21 -16.11
N ILE A 99 -10.41 -2.40 -16.49
CA ILE A 99 -9.90 -2.05 -17.84
C ILE A 99 -10.68 -2.81 -18.91
N ASN A 100 -10.98 -4.09 -18.68
CA ASN A 100 -11.80 -4.89 -19.59
C ASN A 100 -13.20 -4.29 -19.78
N SER A 101 -13.86 -3.87 -18.71
CA SER A 101 -15.18 -3.24 -18.81
C SER A 101 -15.18 -1.93 -19.61
N PHE A 102 -14.15 -1.09 -19.43
CA PHE A 102 -14.00 0.15 -20.19
C PHE A 102 -13.64 -0.12 -21.66
N HIS A 103 -12.73 -1.07 -21.92
CA HIS A 103 -12.38 -1.47 -23.28
C HIS A 103 -13.62 -1.96 -24.05
N SER A 104 -14.42 -2.85 -23.46
CA SER A 104 -15.66 -3.32 -24.09
C SER A 104 -16.63 -2.17 -24.38
N PHE A 105 -16.81 -1.26 -23.42
CA PHE A 105 -17.68 -0.09 -23.60
C PHE A 105 -17.23 0.81 -24.76
N VAL A 106 -15.93 1.11 -24.87
CA VAL A 106 -15.40 1.96 -25.95
C VAL A 106 -15.52 1.26 -27.31
N VAL A 107 -15.29 -0.06 -27.38
CA VAL A 107 -15.48 -0.85 -28.62
C VAL A 107 -16.93 -0.81 -29.07
N GLU A 108 -17.89 -1.02 -28.16
CA GLU A 108 -19.32 -0.92 -28.47
C GLU A 108 -19.69 0.49 -28.96
N LYS A 109 -19.11 1.54 -28.36
CA LYS A 109 -19.33 2.92 -28.79
C LYS A 109 -18.76 3.22 -30.17
N SER A 110 -17.56 2.72 -30.51
CA SER A 110 -16.99 2.85 -31.86
C SER A 110 -17.91 2.22 -32.89
N GLN A 111 -18.41 1.01 -32.62
CA GLN A 111 -19.35 0.31 -33.51
C GLN A 111 -20.69 1.05 -33.71
N GLN A 112 -21.16 1.79 -32.70
CA GLN A 112 -22.40 2.57 -32.79
C GLN A 112 -22.24 3.87 -33.58
N ILE A 113 -21.11 4.56 -33.42
CA ILE A 113 -20.85 5.87 -34.02
C ILE A 113 -20.38 5.75 -35.48
N GLY A 114 -19.72 4.64 -35.84
CA GLY A 114 -19.13 4.42 -37.16
C GLY A 114 -17.67 4.89 -37.22
N GLU A 115 -17.18 5.30 -38.40
CA GLU A 115 -15.79 5.73 -38.58
C GLU A 115 -15.51 7.02 -37.80
N ASN A 116 -14.74 6.90 -36.73
CA ASN A 116 -14.26 8.03 -35.93
C ASN A 116 -12.80 7.77 -35.52
N GLU A 117 -11.86 8.45 -36.18
CA GLU A 117 -10.41 8.25 -35.99
C GLU A 117 -9.97 8.45 -34.53
N GLU A 118 -10.58 9.42 -33.82
CA GLU A 118 -10.24 9.70 -32.43
C GLU A 118 -10.68 8.56 -31.51
N LEU A 119 -11.88 8.02 -31.72
CA LEU A 119 -12.41 6.91 -30.94
C LEU A 119 -11.66 5.60 -31.23
N ASP A 120 -11.25 5.36 -32.47
CA ASP A 120 -10.46 4.19 -32.85
C ASP A 120 -9.06 4.21 -32.21
N GLU A 121 -8.43 5.39 -32.13
CA GLU A 121 -7.18 5.57 -31.39
C GLU A 121 -7.37 5.32 -29.88
N ILE A 122 -8.48 5.77 -29.29
CA ILE A 122 -8.82 5.47 -27.88
C ILE A 122 -9.00 3.95 -27.67
N VAL A 123 -9.70 3.24 -28.56
CA VAL A 123 -9.84 1.77 -28.50
C VAL A 123 -8.47 1.10 -28.49
N LYS A 124 -7.57 1.52 -29.38
CA LYS A 124 -6.20 0.99 -29.47
C LYS A 124 -5.43 1.23 -28.17
N GLN A 125 -5.50 2.42 -27.60
CA GLN A 125 -4.84 2.74 -26.34
C GLN A 125 -5.38 1.90 -25.16
N PHE A 126 -6.70 1.67 -25.10
CA PHE A 126 -7.27 0.76 -24.11
C PHE A 126 -6.78 -0.68 -24.26
N ASN A 127 -6.67 -1.16 -25.50
CA ASN A 127 -6.16 -2.50 -25.79
C ASN A 127 -4.67 -2.64 -25.40
N ASP A 128 -3.85 -1.62 -25.67
CA ASP A 128 -2.44 -1.61 -25.31
C ASP A 128 -2.25 -1.61 -23.78
N ILE A 129 -3.02 -0.80 -23.05
CA ILE A 129 -3.01 -0.81 -21.58
C ILE A 129 -3.49 -2.16 -21.03
N LYS A 130 -4.56 -2.72 -21.61
CA LYS A 130 -5.07 -4.04 -21.22
C LYS A 130 -3.99 -5.10 -21.30
N LYS A 131 -3.28 -5.19 -22.43
CA LYS A 131 -2.16 -6.13 -22.62
C LYS A 131 -1.06 -5.94 -21.57
N ARG A 132 -0.68 -4.69 -21.27
CA ARG A 132 0.30 -4.40 -20.21
C ARG A 132 -0.14 -4.93 -18.85
N PHE A 133 -1.40 -4.76 -18.49
CA PHE A 133 -1.93 -5.28 -17.22
C PHE A 133 -2.01 -6.81 -17.20
N GLU A 134 -2.34 -7.46 -18.31
CA GLU A 134 -2.38 -8.93 -18.42
C GLU A 134 -1.03 -9.58 -18.11
N GLU A 135 0.07 -8.92 -18.51
CA GLU A 135 1.44 -9.37 -18.23
C GLU A 135 1.84 -9.23 -16.75
N MET A 136 1.17 -8.37 -15.97
CA MET A 136 1.51 -8.14 -14.56
C MET A 136 0.98 -9.25 -13.66
N LYS A 137 1.81 -9.67 -12.69
CA LYS A 137 1.46 -10.60 -11.61
C LYS A 137 2.24 -10.24 -10.34
N MET A 138 1.61 -10.28 -9.17
CA MET A 138 2.22 -10.04 -7.86
C MET A 138 2.60 -11.35 -7.16
N ILE A 139 1.81 -12.41 -7.35
CA ILE A 139 2.05 -13.72 -6.75
C ILE A 139 1.93 -14.83 -7.80
N GLU A 140 2.67 -15.92 -7.58
CA GLU A 140 2.62 -17.12 -8.40
C GLU A 140 1.50 -18.07 -7.94
N LEU A 141 0.26 -17.57 -7.89
CA LEU A 141 -0.92 -18.42 -7.70
C LEU A 141 -1.71 -18.48 -9.01
N SER A 142 -2.24 -19.66 -9.36
CA SER A 142 -3.01 -19.84 -10.58
C SER A 142 -4.16 -20.82 -10.39
N GLY A 143 -5.22 -20.65 -11.19
CA GLY A 143 -6.40 -21.51 -11.17
C GLY A 143 -7.12 -21.50 -9.82
N GLU A 144 -7.51 -22.68 -9.35
CA GLU A 144 -8.37 -22.84 -8.17
C GLU A 144 -7.79 -22.28 -6.87
N GLU A 145 -6.46 -22.27 -6.71
CA GLU A 145 -5.81 -21.73 -5.51
C GLU A 145 -5.98 -20.21 -5.42
N LEU A 146 -5.83 -19.53 -6.57
CA LEU A 146 -6.05 -18.10 -6.66
C LEU A 146 -7.52 -17.76 -6.38
N ASP A 147 -8.46 -18.53 -6.95
CA ASP A 147 -9.89 -18.30 -6.73
C ASP A 147 -10.31 -18.47 -5.26
N LYS A 148 -9.75 -19.48 -4.58
CA LYS A 148 -9.98 -19.69 -3.13
C LYS A 148 -9.46 -18.52 -2.30
N GLU A 149 -8.26 -18.03 -2.59
CA GLU A 149 -7.67 -16.88 -1.89
C GLU A 149 -8.44 -15.59 -2.17
N ILE A 150 -8.85 -15.35 -3.42
CA ILE A 150 -9.70 -14.21 -3.80
C ILE A 150 -11.00 -14.23 -2.99
N LYS A 151 -11.69 -15.37 -2.95
CA LYS A 151 -12.94 -15.50 -2.21
C LYS A 151 -12.74 -15.21 -0.72
N LYS A 152 -11.70 -15.77 -0.11
CA LYS A 152 -11.36 -15.52 1.30
C LYS A 152 -11.10 -14.03 1.56
N ILE A 153 -10.37 -13.36 0.68
CA ILE A 153 -10.11 -11.91 0.80
C ILE A 153 -11.43 -11.14 0.70
N ASP A 154 -12.24 -11.43 -0.32
CA ASP A 154 -13.49 -10.71 -0.57
C ASP A 154 -14.48 -10.88 0.59
N ASP A 155 -14.58 -12.09 1.16
CA ASP A 155 -15.39 -12.40 2.35
C ASP A 155 -14.92 -11.59 3.59
N ASN A 156 -13.60 -11.57 3.84
CA ASN A 156 -13.01 -10.82 4.96
C ASN A 156 -13.22 -9.30 4.82
N VAL A 157 -13.07 -8.78 3.59
CA VAL A 157 -13.30 -7.36 3.27
C VAL A 157 -14.76 -7.00 3.52
N ALA A 158 -15.70 -7.84 3.07
CA ALA A 158 -17.13 -7.64 3.29
C ALA A 158 -17.51 -7.69 4.77
N GLU A 159 -16.95 -8.63 5.53
CA GLU A 159 -17.16 -8.72 6.98
C GLU A 159 -16.65 -7.47 7.71
N LYS A 160 -15.43 -7.00 7.38
CA LYS A 160 -14.87 -5.80 7.99
C LYS A 160 -15.67 -4.55 7.62
N MET A 161 -16.18 -4.45 6.39
CA MET A 161 -17.05 -3.36 5.99
C MET A 161 -18.36 -3.34 6.80
N LYS A 162 -18.99 -4.50 7.01
CA LYS A 162 -20.19 -4.62 7.86
C LYS A 162 -19.93 -4.17 9.30
N LYS A 163 -18.79 -4.55 9.87
CA LYS A 163 -18.39 -4.12 11.23
C LYS A 163 -18.25 -2.60 11.32
N LEU A 164 -17.61 -1.97 10.34
CA LEU A 164 -17.46 -0.50 10.28
C LEU A 164 -18.82 0.20 10.11
N GLU A 165 -19.71 -0.37 9.29
CA GLU A 165 -21.07 0.14 9.10
C GLU A 165 -21.87 0.10 10.41
N LEU A 166 -21.81 -0.99 11.17
CA LEU A 166 -22.49 -1.12 12.47
C LEU A 166 -22.02 -0.08 13.47
N ILE A 167 -20.70 0.13 13.60
CA ILE A 167 -20.13 1.15 14.49
C ILE A 167 -20.65 2.55 14.15
N GLN A 168 -20.76 2.89 12.86
CA GLN A 168 -21.30 4.19 12.45
C GLN A 168 -22.79 4.34 12.76
N ARG A 169 -23.58 3.28 12.59
CA ARG A 169 -25.02 3.28 12.93
C ARG A 169 -25.26 3.43 14.44
N GLU A 170 -24.39 2.88 15.28
CA GLU A 170 -24.50 2.97 16.75
C GLU A 170 -24.14 4.36 17.30
N ILE A 171 -23.20 5.08 16.67
CA ILE A 171 -22.71 6.38 17.17
C ILE A 171 -23.70 7.52 16.85
N GLU A 172 -24.41 7.45 15.74
CA GLU A 172 -25.42 8.45 15.34
C GLU A 172 -26.66 7.73 14.79
N PRO A 173 -27.65 7.41 15.64
CA PRO A 173 -28.92 6.89 15.18
C PRO A 173 -29.65 8.01 14.43
N ILE A 174 -29.59 7.98 13.12
CA ILE A 174 -30.40 8.84 12.25
C ILE A 174 -31.65 8.02 11.87
N ASP A 175 -32.84 8.61 11.99
CA ASP A 175 -34.14 8.03 11.57
C ASP A 175 -34.27 7.85 10.03
N VAL A 176 -33.17 7.81 9.29
CA VAL A 176 -33.18 7.58 7.84
C VAL A 176 -32.91 6.09 7.60
N GLU A 177 -34.00 5.34 7.49
CA GLU A 177 -34.03 3.88 7.46
C GLU A 177 -33.36 3.22 6.23
N GLU A 178 -32.92 3.94 5.20
CA GLU A 178 -32.70 3.28 3.89
C GLU A 178 -31.32 3.43 3.24
N ASP A 179 -30.47 4.38 3.61
CA ASP A 179 -29.27 4.66 2.79
C ASP A 179 -27.99 3.93 3.24
N ALA A 180 -27.97 2.61 3.02
CA ALA A 180 -26.82 1.75 3.35
C ALA A 180 -25.51 2.20 2.67
N ILE A 181 -25.58 2.86 1.50
CA ILE A 181 -24.40 3.38 0.78
C ILE A 181 -23.80 4.58 1.52
N PHE A 182 -24.62 5.49 2.05
CA PHE A 182 -24.16 6.65 2.82
C PHE A 182 -23.35 6.24 4.05
N PHE A 183 -23.90 5.35 4.89
CA PHE A 183 -23.21 4.87 6.10
C PHE A 183 -21.91 4.17 5.76
N ARG A 184 -21.90 3.37 4.70
CA ARG A 184 -20.70 2.70 4.20
C ARG A 184 -19.66 3.70 3.71
N TYR A 185 -20.05 4.69 2.92
CA TYR A 185 -19.16 5.76 2.46
C TYR A 185 -18.54 6.51 3.65
N ARG A 186 -19.34 6.92 4.64
CA ARG A 186 -18.87 7.64 5.82
C ARG A 186 -17.94 6.79 6.69
N ALA A 187 -18.30 5.53 6.91
CA ALA A 187 -17.47 4.56 7.63
C ALA A 187 -16.10 4.41 6.97
N LEU A 188 -16.10 4.27 5.64
CA LEU A 188 -14.89 4.13 4.85
C LEU A 188 -14.05 5.40 4.85
N LYS A 189 -14.66 6.58 4.69
CA LYS A 189 -13.96 7.87 4.76
C LYS A 189 -13.22 8.02 6.10
N LYS A 190 -13.89 7.70 7.21
CA LYS A 190 -13.27 7.73 8.55
C LYS A 190 -12.12 6.72 8.67
N GLU A 191 -12.32 5.49 8.18
CA GLU A 191 -11.28 4.45 8.16
C GLU A 191 -10.03 4.92 7.39
N PHE A 192 -10.20 5.56 6.23
CA PHE A 192 -9.08 6.12 5.46
C PHE A 192 -8.36 7.25 6.20
N GLN A 193 -9.09 8.16 6.86
CA GLN A 193 -8.48 9.21 7.68
C GLN A 193 -7.63 8.64 8.83
N GLU A 194 -8.17 7.66 9.56
CA GLU A 194 -7.46 7.00 10.65
C GLU A 194 -6.21 6.25 10.16
N ILE A 195 -6.31 5.54 9.02
CA ILE A 195 -5.18 4.86 8.39
C ILE A 195 -4.10 5.86 8.03
N ASN A 196 -4.45 6.96 7.36
CA ASN A 196 -3.49 7.96 6.91
C ASN A 196 -2.78 8.62 8.09
N ASN A 197 -3.50 9.00 9.15
CA ASN A 197 -2.91 9.57 10.36
C ASN A 197 -1.99 8.55 11.05
N SER A 198 -2.44 7.31 11.22
CA SER A 198 -1.64 6.25 11.83
C SER A 198 -0.35 5.96 11.06
N LEU A 199 -0.41 5.93 9.72
CA LEU A 199 0.78 5.69 8.89
C LEU A 199 1.75 6.86 8.96
N LYS A 200 1.28 8.12 8.90
CA LYS A 200 2.11 9.31 9.09
C LYS A 200 2.82 9.28 10.45
N ASP A 201 2.10 8.94 11.51
CA ASP A 201 2.66 8.83 12.86
C ASP A 201 3.73 7.74 12.97
N ILE A 202 3.51 6.57 12.35
CA ILE A 202 4.49 5.47 12.32
C ILE A 202 5.74 5.88 11.54
N GLU A 203 5.58 6.57 10.41
CA GLU A 203 6.71 7.06 9.61
C GLU A 203 7.56 8.09 10.38
N MET A 204 6.92 9.02 11.07
CA MET A 204 7.62 9.98 11.93
C MET A 204 8.35 9.30 13.08
N LYS A 205 7.77 8.24 13.67
CA LYS A 205 8.44 7.43 14.71
C LYS A 205 9.63 6.67 14.15
N LEU A 206 9.50 6.07 12.97
CA LEU A 206 10.60 5.38 12.28
C LEU A 206 11.79 6.31 12.06
N LEU A 207 11.57 7.49 11.48
CA LEU A 207 12.63 8.47 11.24
C LEU A 207 13.33 8.90 12.54
N ARG A 208 12.56 9.17 13.60
CA ARG A 208 13.12 9.53 14.92
C ARG A 208 13.92 8.39 15.53
N GLU A 209 13.44 7.16 15.40
CA GLU A 209 14.15 6.00 15.91
C GLU A 209 15.44 5.77 15.12
N GLU A 210 15.42 5.95 13.78
CA GLU A 210 16.61 5.88 12.91
C GLU A 210 17.68 6.85 13.39
N ASP A 211 17.33 8.13 13.57
CA ASP A 211 18.23 9.16 14.09
C ASP A 211 18.77 8.84 15.50
N SER A 212 17.88 8.39 16.39
CA SER A 212 18.21 7.99 17.76
C SER A 212 19.21 6.83 17.78
N PHE A 213 19.00 5.82 16.95
CA PHE A 213 19.86 4.65 16.84
C PHE A 213 21.22 4.97 16.23
N PHE A 214 21.27 5.79 15.18
CA PHE A 214 22.54 6.25 14.63
C PHE A 214 23.32 7.09 15.63
N SER A 215 22.64 7.97 16.37
CA SER A 215 23.25 8.76 17.44
C SER A 215 23.81 7.88 18.56
N PHE A 216 23.06 6.85 18.96
CA PHE A 216 23.50 5.84 19.92
C PHE A 216 24.75 5.09 19.43
N CYS A 217 24.73 4.57 18.19
CA CYS A 217 25.86 3.87 17.60
C CYS A 217 27.12 4.75 17.56
N ARG A 218 26.99 6.01 17.12
CA ARG A 218 28.10 6.98 17.09
C ARG A 218 28.67 7.24 18.48
N TYR A 219 27.79 7.48 19.46
CA TYR A 219 28.19 7.71 20.84
C TYR A 219 28.95 6.50 21.41
N ARG A 220 28.40 5.29 21.26
CA ARG A 220 29.04 4.06 21.76
C ARG A 220 30.38 3.81 21.08
N LEU A 221 30.47 3.92 19.76
CA LEU A 221 31.74 3.78 19.03
C LEU A 221 32.78 4.78 19.54
N SER A 222 32.41 6.04 19.77
CA SER A 222 33.33 7.05 20.31
C SER A 222 33.84 6.70 21.71
N SER A 223 32.96 6.18 22.57
CA SER A 223 33.32 5.69 23.91
C SER A 223 34.27 4.51 23.81
N PHE A 224 34.03 3.56 22.89
CA PHE A 224 34.90 2.41 22.69
C PHE A 224 36.31 2.82 22.27
N TYR A 225 36.46 3.72 21.30
CA TYR A 225 37.78 4.19 20.88
C TYR A 225 38.52 4.95 21.97
N LYS A 226 37.82 5.76 22.76
CA LYS A 226 38.41 6.49 23.88
C LYS A 226 39.00 5.52 24.91
N THR A 227 38.18 4.58 25.40
CA THR A 227 38.62 3.61 26.40
C THR A 227 39.68 2.65 25.86
N LYS A 228 39.63 2.27 24.57
CA LYS A 228 40.68 1.47 23.92
C LYS A 228 42.05 2.15 23.99
N ASN A 229 42.11 3.47 23.86
CA ASN A 229 43.35 4.25 23.89
C ASN A 229 43.88 4.48 25.31
N GLU A 230 43.03 4.30 26.33
CA GLU A 230 43.37 4.49 27.75
C GLU A 230 43.85 3.19 28.42
N ILE A 231 43.58 2.02 27.80
CA ILE A 231 43.96 0.70 28.34
C ILE A 231 45.36 0.29 27.84
N GLY A 232 46.19 -0.24 28.75
CA GLY A 232 47.51 -0.77 28.41
C GLY A 232 47.44 -1.97 27.45
N SER A 233 48.46 -2.12 26.59
CA SER A 233 48.52 -3.11 25.50
C SER A 233 48.16 -4.54 25.90
N ASN A 234 48.47 -4.94 27.14
CA ASN A 234 48.28 -6.31 27.64
C ASN A 234 46.81 -6.65 27.96
N LEU A 235 45.94 -5.66 28.14
CA LEU A 235 44.51 -5.84 28.43
C LEU A 235 43.61 -5.48 27.24
N GLN A 236 44.21 -4.98 26.14
CA GLN A 236 43.48 -4.43 25.01
C GLN A 236 42.66 -5.49 24.28
N GLU A 237 43.19 -6.70 24.10
CA GLU A 237 42.51 -7.80 23.40
C GLU A 237 41.30 -8.33 24.19
N THR A 238 41.46 -8.57 25.49
CA THR A 238 40.36 -8.99 26.38
C THR A 238 39.28 -7.92 26.45
N TYR A 239 39.68 -6.64 26.57
CA TYR A 239 38.76 -5.52 26.54
C TYR A 239 37.97 -5.47 25.22
N LEU A 240 38.64 -5.55 24.07
CA LEU A 240 38.00 -5.52 22.75
C LEU A 240 36.98 -6.65 22.58
N CYS A 241 37.29 -7.86 23.06
CA CYS A 241 36.37 -8.98 23.01
C CYS A 241 35.10 -8.73 23.85
N ALA A 242 35.24 -8.27 25.10
CA ALA A 242 34.10 -7.96 25.97
C ALA A 242 33.29 -6.75 25.47
N ALA A 243 33.98 -5.71 25.02
CA ALA A 243 33.42 -4.49 24.43
C ALA A 243 32.56 -4.80 23.20
N ASN A 244 33.06 -5.61 22.27
CA ASN A 244 32.32 -6.00 21.07
C ASN A 244 31.06 -6.78 21.43
N LYS A 245 31.13 -7.71 22.38
CA LYS A 245 29.95 -8.45 22.86
C LYS A 245 28.88 -7.53 23.44
N LEU A 246 29.28 -6.60 24.32
CA LEU A 246 28.37 -5.64 24.93
C LEU A 246 27.74 -4.72 23.87
N PHE A 247 28.53 -4.25 22.92
CA PHE A 247 28.04 -3.40 21.83
C PHE A 247 26.99 -4.12 20.97
N LEU A 248 27.27 -5.37 20.58
CA LEU A 248 26.34 -6.19 19.81
C LEU A 248 25.04 -6.45 20.56
N PHE A 249 25.12 -6.73 21.86
CA PHE A 249 23.95 -6.88 22.71
C PHE A 249 23.09 -5.61 22.69
N GLU A 250 23.68 -4.45 22.98
CA GLU A 250 22.94 -3.18 23.06
C GLU A 250 22.35 -2.73 21.73
N ILE A 251 23.10 -2.89 20.62
CA ILE A 251 22.60 -2.60 19.28
C ILE A 251 21.43 -3.53 18.94
N THR A 252 21.55 -4.82 19.26
CA THR A 252 20.48 -5.79 18.98
C THR A 252 19.24 -5.47 19.80
N ASP A 253 19.39 -5.19 21.09
CA ASP A 253 18.29 -4.79 21.97
C ASP A 253 17.58 -3.53 21.46
N ARG A 254 18.36 -2.49 21.12
CA ARG A 254 17.81 -1.25 20.54
C ARG A 254 17.11 -1.48 19.22
N SER A 255 17.61 -2.42 18.41
CA SER A 255 17.04 -2.67 17.09
C SER A 255 15.63 -3.27 17.11
N PHE A 256 15.16 -3.85 18.23
CA PHE A 256 13.78 -4.36 18.33
C PHE A 256 12.72 -3.27 18.26
N SER A 257 13.08 -2.03 18.63
CA SER A 257 12.19 -0.87 18.45
C SER A 257 11.87 -0.65 16.96
N PHE A 258 12.85 -0.81 16.07
CA PHE A 258 12.65 -0.75 14.63
C PHE A 258 11.81 -1.91 14.13
N ASP A 259 12.08 -3.13 14.57
CA ASP A 259 11.32 -4.30 14.12
C ASP A 259 9.83 -4.09 14.39
N LYS A 260 9.50 -3.61 15.60
CA LYS A 260 8.13 -3.29 15.98
C LYS A 260 7.51 -2.22 15.06
N LEU A 261 8.22 -1.11 14.82
CA LEU A 261 7.72 -0.04 13.96
C LEU A 261 7.57 -0.48 12.49
N ILE A 262 8.46 -1.35 11.99
CA ILE A 262 8.36 -1.95 10.65
C ILE A 262 7.12 -2.84 10.57
N ILE A 263 6.88 -3.69 11.58
CA ILE A 263 5.69 -4.52 11.67
C ILE A 263 4.43 -3.65 11.69
N GLU A 264 4.37 -2.63 12.54
CA GLU A 264 3.25 -1.68 12.61
C GLU A 264 3.00 -1.01 11.25
N ARG A 265 4.05 -0.62 10.53
CA ARG A 265 3.94 -0.05 9.18
C ARG A 265 3.36 -1.06 8.17
N LEU A 266 3.81 -2.31 8.21
CA LEU A 266 3.28 -3.38 7.35
C LEU A 266 1.80 -3.67 7.66
N GLU A 267 1.41 -3.66 8.93
CA GLU A 267 0.01 -3.79 9.34
C GLU A 267 -0.85 -2.60 8.90
N GLY A 268 -0.33 -1.38 9.03
CA GLY A 268 -0.99 -0.17 8.51
C GLY A 268 -1.19 -0.23 7.00
N THR A 269 -0.18 -0.75 6.27
CA THR A 269 -0.28 -1.00 4.83
C THR A 269 -1.38 -2.03 4.52
N ARG A 270 -1.47 -3.11 5.30
CA ARG A 270 -2.52 -4.13 5.18
C ARG A 270 -3.90 -3.55 5.38
N ARG A 271 -4.06 -2.71 6.42
CA ARG A 271 -5.31 -1.98 6.72
C ARG A 271 -5.70 -1.09 5.54
N SER A 272 -4.74 -0.34 4.98
CA SER A 272 -4.92 0.51 3.79
C SER A 272 -5.36 -0.27 2.54
N LEU A 273 -4.67 -1.36 2.20
CA LEU A 273 -5.02 -2.20 1.05
C LEU A 273 -6.42 -2.81 1.20
N THR A 274 -6.78 -3.23 2.42
CA THR A 274 -8.11 -3.77 2.72
C THR A 274 -9.19 -2.68 2.54
N ALA A 275 -8.97 -1.47 3.05
CA ALA A 275 -9.88 -0.34 2.86
C ALA A 275 -10.03 0.05 1.38
N LYS A 276 -8.94 -0.03 0.59
CA LYS A 276 -8.98 0.16 -0.86
C LYS A 276 -9.83 -0.90 -1.58
N LEU A 277 -9.80 -2.15 -1.12
CA LEU A 277 -10.70 -3.18 -1.63
C LEU A 277 -12.17 -2.95 -1.22
N MET A 278 -12.44 -2.49 0.01
CA MET A 278 -13.80 -2.09 0.42
C MET A 278 -14.34 -0.98 -0.48
N TYR A 279 -13.52 0.03 -0.77
CA TYR A 279 -13.86 1.11 -1.69
C TYR A 279 -14.26 0.56 -3.06
N TYR A 280 -13.46 -0.37 -3.59
CA TYR A 280 -13.72 -0.98 -4.89
C TYR A 280 -14.96 -1.88 -4.94
N GLN A 281 -15.31 -2.53 -3.83
CA GLN A 281 -16.55 -3.28 -3.70
C GLN A 281 -17.77 -2.37 -3.54
N LEU A 282 -17.62 -1.24 -2.83
CA LEU A 282 -18.69 -0.26 -2.61
C LEU A 282 -19.00 0.54 -3.87
N PHE A 283 -17.95 0.96 -4.58
CA PHE A 283 -18.03 1.72 -5.82
C PHE A 283 -17.38 0.92 -6.95
N PRO A 284 -18.06 -0.10 -7.49
CA PRO A 284 -17.56 -0.88 -8.60
C PRO A 284 -17.33 0.05 -9.80
N PRO A 285 -16.35 -0.24 -10.63
CA PRO A 285 -15.83 0.74 -11.54
C PRO A 285 -16.50 0.58 -12.90
N THR A 286 -17.80 0.83 -12.93
CA THR A 286 -18.58 0.68 -14.15
C THR A 286 -18.43 1.93 -15.04
N PRO A 287 -18.43 1.77 -16.39
CA PRO A 287 -18.41 2.90 -17.32
C PRO A 287 -19.67 3.76 -17.20
N VAL A 288 -20.79 3.14 -16.83
CA VAL A 288 -22.08 3.79 -16.57
C VAL A 288 -22.34 3.71 -15.07
N LYS A 289 -22.65 4.84 -14.44
CA LYS A 289 -22.92 4.95 -13.00
C LYS A 289 -24.27 5.58 -12.75
N SER A 290 -24.82 5.36 -11.57
CA SER A 290 -25.97 6.14 -11.13
C SER A 290 -25.52 7.55 -10.72
N TYR A 291 -26.43 8.52 -10.83
CA TYR A 291 -26.21 9.89 -10.36
C TYR A 291 -25.75 9.95 -8.90
N GLU A 292 -26.33 9.09 -8.06
CA GLU A 292 -25.97 8.95 -6.65
C GLU A 292 -24.52 8.48 -6.46
N GLN A 293 -24.07 7.48 -7.21
CA GLN A 293 -22.68 7.02 -7.18
C GLN A 293 -21.70 8.10 -7.64
N ASP A 294 -22.08 8.90 -8.64
CA ASP A 294 -21.23 10.00 -9.12
C ASP A 294 -21.09 11.12 -8.09
N ILE A 295 -22.12 11.39 -7.29
CA ILE A 295 -22.01 12.32 -6.16
C ILE A 295 -20.97 11.81 -5.16
N TYR A 296 -21.09 10.56 -4.72
CA TYR A 296 -20.15 10.00 -3.73
C TYR A 296 -18.71 9.93 -4.25
N LEU A 297 -18.52 9.64 -5.54
CA LEU A 297 -17.19 9.63 -6.15
C LEU A 297 -16.59 11.04 -6.23
N LYS A 298 -17.38 12.06 -6.60
CA LYS A 298 -16.91 13.46 -6.55
C LYS A 298 -16.55 13.89 -5.13
N LEU A 299 -17.37 13.52 -4.13
CA LEU A 299 -17.07 13.78 -2.73
C LEU A 299 -15.80 13.03 -2.25
N TRP A 300 -15.52 11.87 -2.83
CA TRP A 300 -14.30 11.11 -2.57
C TRP A 300 -13.07 11.76 -3.20
N ASP A 301 -13.18 12.22 -4.44
CA ASP A 301 -12.09 12.89 -5.16
C ASP A 301 -11.67 14.18 -4.43
N ASN A 302 -12.62 14.99 -3.96
CA ASN A 302 -12.33 16.16 -3.12
C ASN A 302 -11.60 15.78 -1.81
N PHE A 303 -11.98 14.66 -1.19
CA PHE A 303 -11.30 14.15 0.00
C PHE A 303 -9.88 13.68 -0.29
N ASN A 304 -9.64 13.08 -1.46
CA ASN A 304 -8.30 12.68 -1.89
C ASN A 304 -7.43 13.90 -2.19
N GLU A 305 -7.95 14.94 -2.87
CA GLU A 305 -7.20 16.18 -3.15
C GLU A 305 -6.76 16.89 -1.85
N GLU A 306 -7.59 16.87 -0.81
CA GLU A 306 -7.23 17.39 0.53
C GLU A 306 -6.22 16.51 1.28
N THR A 307 -6.06 15.24 0.89
CA THR A 307 -5.16 14.27 1.55
C THR A 307 -3.94 13.88 0.69
N GLU A 308 -3.83 14.40 -0.53
CA GLU A 308 -2.85 14.09 -1.57
C GLU A 308 -1.43 14.65 -1.36
N GLU A 309 -1.03 14.89 -0.10
CA GLU A 309 0.39 14.98 0.24
C GLU A 309 1.08 13.59 0.30
N ASN A 310 0.33 12.50 0.23
CA ASN A 310 0.81 11.15 0.52
C ASN A 310 0.63 10.14 -0.63
N THR A 311 1.11 10.45 -1.82
CA THR A 311 1.38 9.36 -2.76
C THR A 311 2.60 8.58 -2.28
N TRP A 312 2.43 7.29 -2.07
CA TRP A 312 3.50 6.32 -1.84
C TRP A 312 4.62 6.37 -2.91
N ILE A 313 4.35 6.95 -4.08
CA ILE A 313 5.36 7.33 -5.09
C ILE A 313 6.35 8.37 -4.54
N ASN A 314 5.90 9.41 -3.84
CA ASN A 314 6.78 10.37 -3.15
C ASN A 314 7.58 9.67 -2.04
N GLN A 315 6.97 8.72 -1.33
CA GLN A 315 7.66 7.93 -0.31
C GLN A 315 8.70 6.96 -0.90
N LEU A 316 8.47 6.43 -2.11
CA LEU A 316 9.43 5.62 -2.88
C LEU A 316 10.61 6.47 -3.40
N LEU A 317 10.35 7.70 -3.84
CA LEU A 317 11.38 8.65 -4.24
C LEU A 317 12.26 9.08 -3.05
N ILE A 318 11.67 9.25 -1.87
CA ILE A 318 12.42 9.52 -0.63
C ILE A 318 13.20 8.29 -0.15
N ALA A 319 12.67 7.08 -0.30
CA ALA A 319 13.36 5.84 0.11
C ALA A 319 14.46 5.38 -0.86
N THR A 320 14.56 5.99 -2.05
CA THR A 320 15.58 5.68 -3.07
C THR A 320 16.62 6.79 -3.27
N THR A 321 16.56 7.84 -2.46
CA THR A 321 17.60 8.87 -2.31
C THR A 321 18.33 8.72 -0.98
#